data_AF-V5H184-F1
#
_entry.id   AF-V5H184-F1
#
_cell.length_a   1.000
_cell.length_b   1.000
_cell.length_c   1.000
_cell.angle_alpha   90.00
_cell.angle_beta   90.00
_cell.angle_gamma   90.00
#
_symmetry.space_group_name_H-M   'P 1'
#
loop_
_entity.id
_entity.type
_entity.pdbx_description
1 polymer ?
#
loop_
_entity_poly.entity_id
_entity_poly.type
_entity_poly.pdbx_seq_one_letter_code
_entity_poly.pdbx_strand_id
1 'polypeptide(L)'
;MYVQWLKNLFKAKEQSVQAVRYGLDNLDDDVIGYPPNPAGIPVVQTQTLVEKMSNDINILKTEIGVSNAEFNDLIYPCLINFIKFVDLLPASEYKHHATGGGLVYHSFDVAKRAVRASQHAQYPLGDGVVSDTQQSNMQWRVATVLCCLLHDGGKVITDLVVSNGDNSVDALVWDAHSGQTINEWAAEYQLDRYYVS
;
A
#
# COMPACT_ATOMS: atom_id res chain seq x y z
N MET A 1 -29.96 12.38 11.05
CA MET A 1 -29.27 12.33 12.37
C MET A 1 -28.62 10.96 12.52
N TYR A 2 -27.51 10.74 11.81
CA TYR A 2 -26.65 9.55 11.78
C TYR A 2 -25.46 10.09 10.95
N VAL A 3 -24.28 10.40 11.48
CA VAL A 3 -23.17 9.48 11.78
C VAL A 3 -22.18 10.27 12.66
N GLN A 4 -22.45 10.36 13.96
CA GLN A 4 -21.53 11.03 14.90
C GLN A 4 -20.57 10.02 15.57
N TRP A 5 -20.91 8.73 15.56
CA TRP A 5 -20.17 7.71 16.30
C TRP A 5 -18.89 7.23 15.58
N LEU A 6 -18.83 7.27 14.25
CA LEU A 6 -17.63 6.94 13.46
C LEU A 6 -16.54 8.03 13.50
N LYS A 7 -16.92 9.30 13.72
CA LYS A 7 -15.96 10.43 13.78
C LYS A 7 -15.01 10.36 14.98
N ASN A 8 -15.39 9.62 16.03
CA ASN A 8 -14.58 9.46 17.24
C ASN A 8 -13.56 8.32 17.17
N LEU A 9 -13.63 7.45 16.14
CA LEU A 9 -12.65 6.40 15.91
C LEU A 9 -11.37 6.91 15.21
N PHE A 10 -11.44 8.07 14.54
CA PHE A 10 -10.35 8.63 13.71
C PHE A 10 -9.81 9.97 14.18
N LYS A 11 -9.95 10.31 15.47
CA LYS A 11 -9.29 11.50 16.03
C LYS A 11 -7.80 11.22 16.20
N ALA A 12 -7.09 11.15 15.07
CA ALA A 12 -5.65 11.03 15.01
C ALA A 12 -5.02 12.30 15.60
N LYS A 13 -4.01 12.08 16.45
CA LYS A 13 -3.16 13.11 17.05
C LYS A 13 -2.47 13.87 15.92
N GLU A 14 -2.73 15.17 15.79
CA GLU A 14 -1.93 16.04 14.93
C GLU A 14 -0.49 16.04 15.45
N GLN A 15 0.40 15.39 14.70
CA GLN A 15 1.84 15.62 14.79
C GLN A 15 2.26 16.36 13.52
N SER A 16 2.83 17.55 13.73
CA SER A 16 3.46 18.37 12.71
C SER A 16 4.63 17.62 12.06
N VAL A 17 4.55 17.34 10.77
CA VAL A 17 5.61 16.63 10.03
C VAL A 17 6.46 17.63 9.27
N GLN A 18 7.75 17.72 9.62
CA GLN A 18 8.78 18.31 8.77
C GLN A 18 8.93 17.45 7.52
N ALA A 19 8.70 18.06 6.36
CA ALA A 19 8.76 17.40 5.07
C ALA A 19 10.17 17.51 4.47
N VAL A 20 11.03 16.53 4.77
CA VAL A 20 12.00 15.93 3.82
C VAL A 20 12.22 14.50 4.31
N ARG A 21 11.84 13.51 3.49
CA ARG A 21 11.84 12.09 3.84
C ARG A 21 13.02 11.40 3.16
N TYR A 22 13.81 10.71 3.96
CA TYR A 22 15.00 9.94 3.59
C TYR A 22 14.74 8.95 2.42
N GLY A 23 15.77 8.68 1.60
CA GLY A 23 15.70 7.76 0.43
C GLY A 23 15.89 8.42 -0.94
N LEU A 24 16.09 7.59 -1.97
CA LEU A 24 16.21 8.02 -3.37
C LEU A 24 14.92 8.68 -3.88
N ASP A 25 15.07 9.64 -4.78
CA ASP A 25 13.97 10.33 -5.47
C ASP A 25 13.54 9.63 -6.78
N ASN A 26 14.30 8.62 -7.22
CA ASN A 26 14.06 7.84 -8.41
C ASN A 26 14.17 6.32 -8.14
N LEU A 27 13.68 5.51 -9.09
CA LEU A 27 13.54 4.06 -8.97
C LEU A 27 14.50 3.27 -9.88
N ASP A 28 15.37 3.95 -10.62
CA ASP A 28 16.16 3.37 -11.72
C ASP A 28 17.57 2.93 -11.29
N ASP A 29 17.81 2.69 -10.00
CA ASP A 29 19.12 2.31 -9.45
C ASP A 29 19.44 0.81 -9.62
N ASP A 30 19.52 0.36 -10.88
CA ASP A 30 20.07 -0.93 -11.28
C ASP A 30 21.48 -0.72 -11.85
N VAL A 31 22.50 -0.66 -11.00
CA VAL A 31 23.91 -0.69 -11.45
C VAL A 31 24.24 -2.10 -11.95
N ILE A 32 24.17 -2.25 -13.28
CA ILE A 32 24.59 -3.42 -14.05
C ILE A 32 26.07 -3.72 -13.74
N GLY A 33 26.33 -4.75 -12.92
CA GLY A 33 27.68 -5.22 -12.62
C GLY A 33 27.70 -6.70 -12.25
N TYR A 34 28.53 -7.47 -12.94
CA TYR A 34 28.87 -8.84 -12.55
C TYR A 34 30.26 -8.85 -11.88
N PRO A 35 30.49 -9.63 -10.80
CA PRO A 35 29.58 -10.54 -10.12
C PRO A 35 28.75 -9.79 -9.05
N PRO A 36 27.42 -9.98 -8.96
CA PRO A 36 26.63 -9.14 -8.08
C PRO A 36 26.62 -9.72 -6.67
N ASN A 37 27.25 -9.02 -5.74
CA ASN A 37 26.73 -8.98 -4.36
C ASN A 37 25.24 -8.60 -4.50
N PRO A 38 24.27 -9.29 -3.87
CA PRO A 38 22.87 -8.89 -3.98
C PRO A 38 22.78 -7.46 -3.47
N ALA A 39 22.61 -6.50 -4.37
CA ALA A 39 22.50 -5.12 -3.99
C ALA A 39 21.09 -4.99 -3.42
N GLY A 40 20.94 -4.89 -2.09
CA GLY A 40 19.64 -4.86 -1.39
C GLY A 40 18.66 -3.83 -1.96
N ILE A 41 17.38 -3.90 -1.65
CA ILE A 41 16.38 -2.98 -2.20
C ILE A 41 16.69 -1.54 -1.74
N PRO A 42 16.76 -0.55 -2.66
CA PRO A 42 16.98 0.85 -2.29
C PRO A 42 15.84 1.39 -1.45
N VAL A 43 16.19 2.20 -0.46
CA VAL A 43 15.20 3.00 0.28
C VAL A 43 14.79 4.15 -0.62
N VAL A 44 13.50 4.20 -0.96
CA VAL A 44 12.94 5.19 -1.89
C VAL A 44 11.86 5.98 -1.19
N GLN A 45 11.80 7.27 -1.50
CA GLN A 45 10.77 8.14 -0.95
C GLN A 45 9.37 7.62 -1.31
N THR A 46 8.50 7.52 -0.30
CA THR A 46 7.10 7.14 -0.50
C THR A 46 6.42 7.94 -1.61
N GLN A 47 6.75 9.23 -1.72
CA GLN A 47 6.17 10.12 -2.73
C GLN A 47 6.50 9.65 -4.16
N THR A 48 7.72 9.21 -4.42
CA THR A 48 8.14 8.64 -5.71
C THR A 48 7.32 7.38 -6.04
N LEU A 49 7.06 6.50 -5.06
CA LEU A 49 6.19 5.34 -5.26
C LEU A 49 4.75 5.75 -5.56
N VAL A 50 4.20 6.73 -4.82
CA VAL A 50 2.84 7.24 -5.03
C VAL A 50 2.68 7.87 -6.41
N GLU A 51 3.68 8.62 -6.87
CA GLU A 51 3.71 9.21 -8.21
C GLU A 51 3.73 8.15 -9.29
N LYS A 52 4.52 7.09 -9.11
CA LYS A 52 4.56 5.96 -10.04
C LYS A 52 3.22 5.20 -10.07
N MET A 53 2.52 5.10 -8.94
CA MET A 53 1.20 4.46 -8.83
C MET A 53 0.03 5.39 -9.19
N SER A 54 0.28 6.64 -9.57
CA SER A 54 -0.77 7.65 -9.80
C SER A 54 -1.80 7.23 -10.85
N ASN A 55 -1.37 6.57 -11.92
CA ASN A 55 -2.26 6.05 -12.95
C ASN A 55 -3.20 4.97 -12.40
N ASP A 56 -2.68 4.04 -11.60
CA ASP A 56 -3.48 2.98 -10.98
C ASP A 56 -4.47 3.52 -9.94
N ILE A 57 -4.04 4.51 -9.16
CA ILE A 57 -4.92 5.23 -8.22
C ILE A 57 -6.06 5.91 -8.98
N ASN A 58 -5.77 6.58 -10.10
CA ASN A 58 -6.79 7.24 -10.93
C ASN A 58 -7.75 6.25 -11.59
N ILE A 59 -7.27 5.07 -12.00
CA ILE A 59 -8.13 3.99 -12.49
C ILE A 59 -9.08 3.55 -11.37
N LEU A 60 -8.58 3.21 -10.18
CA LEU A 60 -9.44 2.79 -9.06
C LEU A 60 -10.47 3.87 -8.70
N LYS A 61 -10.05 5.13 -8.67
CA LYS A 61 -10.94 6.28 -8.43
C LYS A 61 -12.10 6.34 -9.42
N THR A 62 -11.83 6.07 -10.68
CA THR A 62 -12.85 6.10 -11.74
C THR A 62 -13.79 4.90 -11.65
N GLU A 63 -13.24 3.71 -11.37
CA GLU A 63 -13.98 2.45 -11.42
C GLU A 63 -14.86 2.21 -10.17
N ILE A 64 -14.48 2.76 -9.01
CA ILE A 64 -15.19 2.54 -7.75
C ILE A 64 -16.56 3.24 -7.72
N GLY A 65 -16.72 4.33 -8.48
CA GLY A 65 -17.99 5.05 -8.63
C GLY A 65 -18.44 5.84 -7.39
N VAL A 66 -17.50 6.32 -6.56
CA VAL A 66 -17.77 7.24 -5.45
C VAL A 66 -17.45 8.69 -5.84
N SER A 67 -17.96 9.66 -5.08
CA SER A 67 -17.62 11.07 -5.34
C SER A 67 -16.14 11.36 -5.05
N ASN A 68 -15.61 12.45 -5.64
CA ASN A 68 -14.23 12.87 -5.38
C ASN A 68 -13.94 13.10 -3.89
N ALA A 69 -14.91 13.66 -3.16
CA ALA A 69 -14.78 13.90 -1.72
C ALA A 69 -14.69 12.57 -0.95
N GLU A 70 -15.61 11.65 -1.19
CA GLU A 70 -15.60 10.32 -0.54
C GLU A 70 -14.33 9.53 -0.88
N PHE A 71 -13.85 9.59 -2.12
CA PHE A 71 -12.61 8.94 -2.50
C PHE A 71 -11.43 9.50 -1.71
N ASN A 72 -11.30 10.83 -1.65
CA ASN A 72 -10.19 11.50 -0.97
C ASN A 72 -10.23 11.30 0.55
N ASP A 73 -11.43 11.22 1.14
CA ASP A 73 -11.60 11.10 2.58
C ASP A 73 -11.46 9.64 3.07
N LEU A 74 -11.90 8.66 2.28
CA LEU A 74 -12.02 7.27 2.74
C LEU A 74 -11.04 6.33 2.06
N ILE A 75 -10.81 6.47 0.75
CA ILE A 75 -10.10 5.46 -0.05
C ILE A 75 -8.64 5.85 -0.24
N TYR A 76 -8.39 7.11 -0.61
CA TYR A 76 -7.05 7.61 -0.86
C TYR A 76 -6.11 7.41 0.34
N PRO A 77 -6.51 7.69 1.61
CA PRO A 77 -5.65 7.44 2.76
C PRO A 77 -5.29 5.95 2.92
N CYS A 78 -6.23 5.04 2.63
CA CYS A 78 -5.97 3.60 2.66
C CYS A 78 -4.95 3.18 1.60
N LEU A 79 -5.07 3.69 0.37
CA LEU A 79 -4.11 3.41 -0.70
C LEU A 79 -2.69 3.90 -0.34
N ILE A 80 -2.60 5.11 0.21
CA ILE A 80 -1.30 5.71 0.59
C ILE A 80 -0.69 4.97 1.79
N ASN A 81 -1.48 4.61 2.80
CA ASN A 81 -1.01 3.86 3.94
C ASN A 81 -0.57 2.45 3.55
N PHE A 82 -1.28 1.82 2.61
CA PHE A 82 -0.86 0.55 2.05
C PHE A 82 0.49 0.69 1.34
N ILE A 83 0.64 1.62 0.40
CA ILE A 83 1.92 1.86 -0.32
C ILE A 83 3.08 2.09 0.67
N LYS A 84 2.87 2.85 1.74
CA LYS A 84 3.87 3.06 2.79
C LYS A 84 4.22 1.79 3.57
N PHE A 85 3.24 0.95 3.84
CA PHE A 85 3.40 -0.25 4.64
C PHE A 85 4.16 -1.34 3.87
N VAL A 86 3.80 -1.57 2.60
CA VAL A 86 4.45 -2.57 1.76
C VAL A 86 5.70 -2.08 1.04
N ASP A 87 5.87 -0.76 0.86
CA ASP A 87 7.02 -0.14 0.21
C ASP A 87 7.43 -0.87 -1.10
N LEU A 88 8.73 -1.10 -1.33
CA LEU A 88 9.26 -1.87 -2.44
C LEU A 88 9.36 -3.38 -2.16
N LEU A 89 8.60 -3.93 -1.22
CA LEU A 89 8.65 -5.36 -0.92
C LEU A 89 8.23 -6.23 -2.13
N PRO A 90 8.92 -7.36 -2.36
CA PRO A 90 8.59 -8.28 -3.43
C PRO A 90 7.29 -9.04 -3.12
N ALA A 91 6.54 -9.41 -4.16
CA ALA A 91 5.35 -10.25 -3.98
C ALA A 91 5.68 -11.72 -3.69
N SER A 92 6.85 -12.21 -4.12
CA SER A 92 7.31 -13.60 -3.94
C SER A 92 8.81 -13.74 -4.14
N GLU A 93 9.42 -14.77 -3.52
CA GLU A 93 10.85 -15.08 -3.65
C GLU A 93 11.29 -15.55 -5.06
N TYR A 94 10.40 -16.06 -5.93
CA TYR A 94 10.83 -16.92 -7.05
C TYR A 94 10.24 -16.69 -8.47
N LYS A 95 9.46 -15.63 -8.76
CA LYS A 95 8.90 -15.42 -10.13
C LYS A 95 8.83 -13.94 -10.54
N HIS A 96 8.48 -13.68 -11.81
CA HIS A 96 8.39 -12.41 -12.58
C HIS A 96 7.89 -11.10 -11.89
N HIS A 97 7.56 -11.13 -10.59
CA HIS A 97 7.33 -9.99 -9.69
C HIS A 97 8.37 -9.90 -8.55
N ALA A 98 9.57 -10.46 -8.75
CA ALA A 98 10.70 -10.41 -7.83
C ALA A 98 11.46 -9.07 -7.88
N THR A 99 11.05 -8.15 -8.75
CA THR A 99 11.54 -6.77 -8.79
C THR A 99 10.88 -5.95 -7.66
N GLY A 100 11.60 -4.94 -7.16
CA GLY A 100 11.13 -4.07 -6.07
C GLY A 100 9.73 -3.50 -6.35
N GLY A 101 8.85 -3.55 -5.35
CA GLY A 101 7.47 -3.06 -5.42
C GLY A 101 6.45 -4.05 -5.96
N GLY A 102 6.84 -5.30 -6.20
CA GLY A 102 5.94 -6.35 -6.72
C GLY A 102 4.64 -6.50 -5.93
N LEU A 103 4.68 -6.38 -4.60
CA LEU A 103 3.50 -6.54 -3.74
C LEU A 103 2.47 -5.40 -3.91
N VAL A 104 2.94 -4.16 -4.05
CA VAL A 104 2.08 -2.99 -4.36
C VAL A 104 1.42 -3.20 -5.71
N TYR A 105 2.19 -3.48 -6.75
CA TYR A 105 1.66 -3.66 -8.10
C TYR A 105 0.64 -4.79 -8.18
N HIS A 106 0.96 -5.93 -7.56
CA HIS A 106 0.07 -7.08 -7.54
C HIS A 106 -1.28 -6.72 -6.90
N SER A 107 -1.26 -6.14 -5.71
CA SER A 107 -2.46 -5.79 -4.94
C SER A 107 -3.34 -4.79 -5.69
N PHE A 108 -2.74 -3.78 -6.34
CA PHE A 108 -3.48 -2.83 -7.17
C PHE A 108 -4.06 -3.48 -8.43
N ASP A 109 -3.34 -4.40 -9.09
CA ASP A 109 -3.87 -5.09 -10.27
C ASP A 109 -5.08 -5.97 -9.93
N VAL A 110 -4.99 -6.71 -8.81
CA VAL A 110 -6.11 -7.50 -8.29
C VAL A 110 -7.29 -6.59 -7.95
N ALA A 111 -7.08 -5.49 -7.24
CA ALA A 111 -8.13 -4.55 -6.88
C ALA A 111 -8.84 -3.94 -8.10
N LYS A 112 -8.09 -3.51 -9.13
CA LYS A 112 -8.65 -2.97 -10.39
C LYS A 112 -9.52 -4.00 -11.12
N ARG A 113 -9.08 -5.26 -11.18
CA ARG A 113 -9.86 -6.34 -11.82
C ARG A 113 -11.13 -6.64 -11.02
N ALA A 114 -11.02 -6.70 -9.70
CA ALA A 114 -12.14 -7.01 -8.82
C ALA A 114 -13.22 -5.92 -8.84
N VAL A 115 -12.84 -4.64 -8.82
CA VAL A 115 -13.81 -3.54 -8.89
C VAL A 115 -14.59 -3.54 -10.22
N ARG A 116 -13.91 -3.78 -11.35
CA ARG A 116 -14.56 -3.93 -12.66
C ARG A 116 -15.55 -5.09 -12.68
N ALA A 117 -15.15 -6.25 -12.14
CA ALA A 117 -16.04 -7.40 -12.04
C ALA A 117 -17.27 -7.09 -11.16
N SER A 118 -17.07 -6.37 -10.05
CA SER A 118 -18.14 -6.03 -9.11
C SER A 118 -19.18 -5.04 -9.67
N GLN A 119 -18.85 -4.26 -10.71
CA GLN A 119 -19.81 -3.38 -11.39
C GLN A 119 -20.94 -4.16 -12.08
N HIS A 120 -20.73 -5.44 -12.40
CA HIS A 120 -21.74 -6.31 -12.98
C HIS A 120 -22.65 -6.98 -11.93
N ALA A 121 -22.33 -6.84 -10.65
CA ALA A 121 -23.13 -7.36 -9.54
C ALA A 121 -24.12 -6.31 -9.03
N GLN A 122 -25.24 -6.76 -8.46
CA GLN A 122 -26.22 -5.92 -7.77
C GLN A 122 -26.46 -6.49 -6.37
N TYR A 123 -26.48 -5.60 -5.38
CA TYR A 123 -26.62 -5.90 -3.97
C TYR A 123 -27.84 -5.16 -3.39
N PRO A 124 -29.06 -5.55 -3.79
CA PRO A 124 -30.27 -4.89 -3.32
C PRO A 124 -30.44 -5.05 -1.80
N LEU A 125 -30.87 -3.98 -1.14
CA LEU A 125 -31.27 -4.00 0.27
C LEU A 125 -32.81 -4.03 0.35
N GLY A 126 -33.34 -4.98 1.13
CA GLY A 126 -34.75 -5.01 1.53
C GLY A 126 -35.77 -4.97 0.38
N ASP A 127 -36.66 -3.99 0.45
CA ASP A 127 -37.83 -3.76 -0.41
C ASP A 127 -37.50 -3.26 -1.83
N GLY A 128 -36.21 -3.12 -2.18
CA GLY A 128 -35.79 -2.87 -3.56
C GLY A 128 -35.85 -1.39 -3.97
N VAL A 129 -35.79 -0.47 -3.02
CA VAL A 129 -35.63 0.97 -3.33
C VAL A 129 -34.33 1.19 -4.13
N VAL A 130 -34.45 1.88 -5.26
CA VAL A 130 -33.34 2.06 -6.22
C VAL A 130 -32.16 2.83 -5.60
N SER A 131 -32.43 3.88 -4.82
CA SER A 131 -31.37 4.66 -4.14
C SER A 131 -30.56 3.81 -3.18
N ASP A 132 -31.24 2.95 -2.42
CA ASP A 132 -30.62 2.13 -1.37
C ASP A 132 -29.80 1.01 -2.01
N THR A 133 -30.29 0.46 -3.12
CA THR A 133 -29.54 -0.51 -3.94
C THR A 133 -28.30 0.14 -4.57
N GLN A 134 -28.39 1.37 -5.09
CA GLN A 134 -27.23 2.09 -5.63
C GLN A 134 -26.18 2.36 -4.55
N GLN A 135 -26.60 2.81 -3.37
CA GLN A 135 -25.72 3.04 -2.23
C GLN A 135 -25.06 1.74 -1.76
N SER A 136 -25.82 0.65 -1.64
CA SER A 136 -25.30 -0.68 -1.30
C SER A 136 -24.25 -1.14 -2.32
N ASN A 137 -24.53 -1.00 -3.62
CA ASN A 137 -23.57 -1.34 -4.67
C ASN A 137 -22.26 -0.54 -4.56
N MET A 138 -22.32 0.73 -4.17
CA MET A 138 -21.12 1.53 -3.91
C MET A 138 -20.33 1.02 -2.70
N GLN A 139 -21.02 0.69 -1.61
CA GLN A 139 -20.39 0.16 -0.39
C GLN A 139 -19.70 -1.19 -0.65
N TRP A 140 -20.34 -2.10 -1.40
CA TRP A 140 -19.75 -3.38 -1.79
C TRP A 140 -18.56 -3.24 -2.73
N ARG A 141 -18.59 -2.24 -3.64
CA ARG A 141 -17.42 -1.90 -4.48
C ARG A 141 -16.24 -1.44 -3.64
N VAL A 142 -16.48 -0.55 -2.68
CA VAL A 142 -15.46 -0.10 -1.72
C VAL A 142 -14.90 -1.27 -0.93
N ALA A 143 -15.77 -2.12 -0.36
CA ALA A 143 -15.33 -3.30 0.37
C ALA A 143 -14.47 -4.24 -0.49
N THR A 144 -14.88 -4.46 -1.75
CA THR A 144 -14.13 -5.29 -2.71
C THR A 144 -12.72 -4.74 -2.95
N VAL A 145 -12.60 -3.43 -3.22
CA VAL A 145 -11.30 -2.79 -3.43
C VAL A 145 -10.40 -2.93 -2.19
N LEU A 146 -10.93 -2.67 -1.00
CA LEU A 146 -10.16 -2.74 0.24
C LEU A 146 -9.73 -4.18 0.57
N CYS A 147 -10.61 -5.17 0.38
CA CYS A 147 -10.28 -6.58 0.55
C CYS A 147 -9.16 -7.01 -0.40
N CYS A 148 -9.27 -6.66 -1.69
CA CYS A 148 -8.26 -6.99 -2.68
C CYS A 148 -6.93 -6.26 -2.46
N LEU A 149 -6.97 -5.02 -1.98
CA LEU A 149 -5.76 -4.27 -1.63
C LEU A 149 -5.00 -4.96 -0.48
N LEU A 150 -5.72 -5.43 0.54
CA LEU A 150 -5.12 -5.97 1.77
C LEU A 150 -4.92 -7.49 1.77
N HIS A 151 -5.36 -8.20 0.73
CA HIS A 151 -5.42 -9.67 0.75
C HIS A 151 -4.08 -10.35 1.07
N ASP A 152 -2.98 -9.80 0.53
CA ASP A 152 -1.62 -10.30 0.75
C ASP A 152 -0.85 -9.47 1.79
N GLY A 153 -1.50 -8.51 2.46
CA GLY A 153 -0.84 -7.64 3.45
C GLY A 153 -0.30 -8.42 4.66
N GLY A 154 -0.92 -9.54 5.02
CA GLY A 154 -0.43 -10.43 6.09
C GLY A 154 0.95 -11.00 5.80
N LYS A 155 1.32 -11.14 4.52
CA LYS A 155 2.61 -11.67 4.09
C LYS A 155 3.80 -10.86 4.60
N VAL A 156 3.64 -9.54 4.69
CA VAL A 156 4.66 -8.62 5.24
C VAL A 156 5.05 -8.99 6.66
N ILE A 157 4.11 -9.56 7.41
CA ILE A 157 4.26 -9.89 8.82
C ILE A 157 4.75 -11.34 8.97
N THR A 158 4.25 -12.26 8.15
CA THR A 158 4.45 -13.70 8.37
C THR A 158 5.59 -14.31 7.57
N ASP A 159 5.86 -13.78 6.38
CA ASP A 159 6.71 -14.46 5.38
C ASP A 159 7.97 -13.66 5.04
N LEU A 160 8.09 -12.40 5.47
CA LEU A 160 9.18 -11.52 5.11
C LEU A 160 9.93 -11.01 6.34
N VAL A 161 11.25 -11.06 6.29
CA VAL A 161 12.12 -10.39 7.26
C VAL A 161 12.90 -9.29 6.54
N VAL A 162 12.72 -8.05 6.98
CA VAL A 162 13.44 -6.89 6.43
C VAL A 162 14.60 -6.54 7.35
N SER A 163 15.82 -6.55 6.83
CA SER A 163 17.04 -6.28 7.61
C SER A 163 18.00 -5.33 6.90
N ASN A 164 19.03 -4.87 7.61
CA ASN A 164 20.13 -4.10 7.04
C ASN A 164 21.14 -4.96 6.24
N GLY A 165 20.90 -6.27 6.11
CA GLY A 165 21.77 -7.21 5.40
C GLY A 165 23.03 -7.61 6.18
N ASP A 166 23.16 -7.20 7.43
CA ASP A 166 24.22 -7.69 8.31
C ASP A 166 23.89 -9.11 8.80
N ASN A 167 24.92 -9.96 8.87
CA ASN A 167 24.84 -11.32 9.41
C ASN A 167 25.37 -11.40 10.86
N SER A 168 25.70 -10.25 11.46
CA SER A 168 26.14 -10.15 12.85
C SER A 168 25.00 -10.36 13.85
N VAL A 169 25.36 -10.55 15.13
CA VAL A 169 24.38 -10.67 16.22
C VAL A 169 23.60 -9.37 16.44
N ASP A 170 24.17 -8.23 16.03
CA ASP A 170 23.60 -6.89 16.17
C ASP A 170 22.89 -6.42 14.89
N ALA A 171 22.52 -7.35 14.00
CA ALA A 171 21.82 -7.04 12.77
C ALA A 171 20.50 -6.32 13.05
N LEU A 172 20.27 -5.22 12.32
CA LEU A 172 19.05 -4.43 12.46
C LEU A 172 17.94 -5.08 11.64
N VAL A 173 16.83 -5.37 12.30
CA VAL A 173 15.63 -5.95 11.70
C VAL A 173 14.47 -4.98 11.92
N TRP A 174 13.72 -4.69 10.86
CA TRP A 174 12.51 -3.89 10.94
C TRP A 174 11.39 -4.70 11.60
N ASP A 175 10.73 -4.11 12.60
CA ASP A 175 9.56 -4.70 13.26
C ASP A 175 8.27 -4.25 12.56
N ALA A 176 7.67 -5.15 11.78
CA ALA A 176 6.41 -4.92 11.08
C ALA A 176 5.21 -4.67 12.02
N HIS A 177 5.30 -5.03 13.30
CA HIS A 177 4.25 -4.80 14.30
C HIS A 177 4.35 -3.45 15.00
N SER A 178 5.50 -2.78 14.91
CA SER A 178 5.77 -1.51 15.61
C SER A 178 4.89 -0.34 15.16
N GLY A 179 4.30 -0.44 13.96
CA GLY A 179 3.60 0.65 13.29
C GLY A 179 4.54 1.66 12.59
N GLN A 180 5.85 1.47 12.70
CA GLN A 180 6.87 2.21 11.95
C GLN A 180 6.92 1.69 10.51
N THR A 181 7.00 2.60 9.53
CA THR A 181 7.20 2.23 8.12
C THR A 181 8.67 1.86 7.84
N ILE A 182 8.93 1.09 6.78
CA ILE A 182 10.31 0.75 6.36
C ILE A 182 11.12 2.03 6.12
N ASN A 183 10.52 3.04 5.49
CA ASN A 183 11.14 4.34 5.26
C ASN A 183 11.53 5.08 6.55
N GLU A 184 10.69 5.04 7.60
CA GLU A 184 10.99 5.67 8.88
C GLU A 184 12.08 4.91 9.65
N TRP A 185 12.03 3.57 9.62
CA TRP A 185 13.06 2.72 10.19
C TRP A 185 14.41 2.93 9.51
N ALA A 186 14.43 2.95 8.17
CA ALA A 186 15.63 3.21 7.41
C ALA A 186 16.20 4.61 7.69
N ALA A 187 15.34 5.61 7.89
CA ALA A 187 15.75 6.97 8.25
C ALA A 187 16.38 7.04 9.65
N GLU A 188 15.83 6.30 10.61
CA GLU A 188 16.33 6.23 11.99
C GLU A 188 17.77 5.68 12.03
N TYR A 189 18.04 4.65 11.23
CA TYR A 189 19.33 3.96 11.20
C TYR A 189 20.24 4.38 10.03
N GLN A 190 19.83 5.38 9.24
CA GLN A 190 20.57 5.89 8.07
C GLN A 190 20.95 4.77 7.07
N LEU A 191 19.99 3.92 6.72
CA LEU A 191 20.16 2.78 5.81
C LEU A 191 19.81 3.14 4.36
N ASP A 192 20.77 3.13 3.44
CA ASP A 192 20.47 3.44 2.03
C ASP A 192 19.77 2.27 1.29
N ARG A 193 19.94 1.05 1.80
CA ARG A 193 19.38 -0.20 1.26
C ARG A 193 18.96 -1.14 2.38
N TYR A 194 17.93 -1.93 2.12
CA TYR A 194 17.48 -3.02 3.00
C TYR A 194 17.41 -4.34 2.24
N TYR A 195 17.41 -5.44 2.98
CA TYR A 195 17.41 -6.80 2.47
C TYR A 195 16.17 -7.51 2.94
N VAL A 196 15.67 -8.42 2.10
CA VAL A 196 14.48 -9.21 2.39
C VAL A 196 14.88 -10.69 2.34
N SER A 197 14.52 -11.44 3.38
CA SER A 197 14.74 -12.88 3.51
C SER A 197 13.52 -13.59 4.06
#